data_AF-A0A840LDD0-F1
#
_entry.id   AF-A0A840LDD0-F1
#
_cell.length_a   1.000
_cell.length_b   1.000
_cell.length_c   1.000
_cell.angle_alpha   90.00
_cell.angle_beta   90.00
_cell.angle_gamma   90.00
#
_symmetry.space_group_name_H-M   'P 1'
#
loop_
_entity.id
_entity.type
_entity.pdbx_description
1 polymer ?
#
loop_
_entity_poly.entity_id
_entity_poly.type
_entity_poly.pdbx_seq_one_letter_code
_entity_poly.pdbx_strand_id
1 'polypeptide(L)'
;MAAGTVVIFAFFSFCTKYFEKPVEHSVLGAEKAAARAAPDMVESGSGKPTAENQSALTSAPAPAEEQQLNSFEKNEKYPGTLGDQVMKALDSRDGVMAMKMANELFRCDMATRMQARAGSLSTEEAELQKSASFREARAESQRERQRTISNCQTVAGGIIEMRARLLLLATEQRVVGAAAKEFATGVRRPEVLKFMVEDAREGDLNTLASVAGHSAAFFGISSEAHNILRSALRIAAEDREVGQEVQLYLELAESLSVALGGEVKKKFDSTNLSAEDKEQARIIAEKIIKRMRPPRS
;
A
#
# COMPACT_ATOMS: atom_id res chain seq x y z
N MET A 1 41.34 26.97 -7.08
CA MET A 1 40.49 28.13 -6.75
C MET A 1 39.50 28.26 -7.89
N ALA A 2 38.17 28.26 -7.78
CA ALA A 2 37.19 28.30 -6.70
C ALA A 2 35.99 27.43 -7.17
N ALA A 3 35.49 26.50 -6.35
CA ALA A 3 34.26 26.65 -5.53
C ALA A 3 33.01 27.09 -6.34
N GLY A 4 32.12 26.13 -6.61
CA GLY A 4 30.76 26.36 -7.09
C GLY A 4 29.81 25.45 -6.31
N THR A 5 29.10 26.06 -5.36
CA THR A 5 28.31 25.47 -4.28
C THR A 5 27.06 24.74 -4.78
N VAL A 6 26.89 23.49 -4.36
CA VAL A 6 25.66 22.70 -4.54
C VAL A 6 24.69 23.06 -3.41
N VAL A 7 23.51 23.58 -3.75
CA VAL A 7 22.37 23.74 -2.84
C VAL A 7 21.29 22.76 -3.27
N ILE A 8 21.26 21.58 -2.64
CA ILE A 8 20.08 20.70 -2.62
C ILE A 8 20.01 20.07 -1.23
N PHE A 9 19.24 20.68 -0.33
CA PHE A 9 18.80 20.06 0.91
C PHE A 9 17.35 20.46 1.18
N ALA A 10 16.61 19.49 1.72
CA ALA A 10 15.22 19.54 2.20
C ALA A 10 14.11 19.15 1.21
N PHE A 11 13.98 17.84 0.93
CA PHE A 11 12.66 17.24 0.67
C PHE A 11 12.40 15.88 1.38
N PHE A 12 13.37 15.32 2.11
CA PHE A 12 13.23 14.01 2.77
C PHE A 12 13.03 14.09 4.28
N SER A 13 12.00 14.80 4.75
CA SER A 13 11.68 14.86 6.19
C SER A 13 10.20 14.68 6.52
N PHE A 14 9.41 14.02 5.66
CA PHE A 14 7.96 13.87 5.90
C PHE A 14 7.43 12.44 6.08
N CYS A 15 8.25 11.39 5.98
CA CYS A 15 7.75 10.00 6.09
C CYS A 15 8.17 9.20 7.32
N THR A 16 9.04 9.71 8.21
CA THR A 16 9.56 8.91 9.35
C THR A 16 8.79 9.07 10.67
N LYS A 17 7.76 9.92 10.76
CA LYS A 17 7.05 10.18 12.03
C LYS A 17 5.84 9.30 12.34
N TYR A 18 5.53 8.28 11.55
CA TYR A 18 4.31 7.45 11.74
C TYR A 18 4.54 6.01 12.21
N PHE A 19 5.76 5.61 12.54
CA PHE A 19 6.06 4.28 13.10
C PHE A 19 6.62 4.38 14.51
N GLU A 20 5.83 4.89 15.45
CA GLU A 20 6.21 4.84 16.87
C GLU A 20 4.98 4.68 17.76
N LYS A 21 4.38 3.48 17.74
CA LYS A 21 3.77 2.85 18.92
C LYS A 21 3.95 1.34 18.82
N PRO A 22 4.75 0.70 19.70
CA PRO A 22 4.73 -0.75 19.82
C PRO A 22 3.40 -1.19 20.44
N VAL A 23 2.71 -2.11 19.78
CA VAL A 23 1.61 -2.88 20.37
C VAL A 23 2.26 -3.96 21.22
N GLU A 24 2.26 -3.78 22.54
CA GLU A 24 2.64 -4.82 23.50
C GLU A 24 1.58 -5.93 23.48
N HIS A 25 1.80 -6.98 22.70
CA HIS A 25 1.13 -8.26 22.93
C HIS A 25 1.93 -9.06 23.95
N SER A 26 1.52 -8.92 25.21
CA SER A 26 1.85 -9.86 26.28
C SER A 26 1.24 -11.22 25.96
N VAL A 27 2.04 -12.16 25.47
CA VAL A 27 1.71 -13.60 25.49
C VAL A 27 2.59 -14.23 26.55
N LEU A 28 2.11 -14.19 27.80
CA LEU A 28 2.66 -14.99 28.88
C LEU A 28 2.07 -16.39 28.84
N GLY A 29 2.95 -17.35 29.11
CA GLY A 29 2.78 -18.76 28.83
C GLY A 29 1.74 -19.47 29.68
N ALA A 30 1.18 -20.51 29.07
CA ALA A 30 0.41 -21.54 29.75
C ALA A 30 1.25 -22.82 29.79
N GLU A 31 1.98 -23.04 30.88
CA GLU A 31 2.37 -24.39 31.28
C GLU A 31 2.63 -24.46 32.79
N LYS A 32 1.98 -25.45 33.43
CA LYS A 32 2.17 -25.96 34.81
C LYS A 32 1.86 -25.04 36.00
N ALA A 33 0.78 -25.36 36.71
CA ALA A 33 0.86 -26.04 38.02
C ALA A 33 -0.54 -26.40 38.55
N ALA A 34 -0.59 -27.58 39.17
CA ALA A 34 -1.75 -28.16 39.83
C ALA A 34 -1.95 -27.61 41.26
N ALA A 35 -3.20 -27.69 41.71
CA ALA A 35 -3.66 -27.89 43.09
C ALA A 35 -3.38 -26.81 44.16
N ARG A 36 -4.43 -26.10 44.59
CA ARG A 36 -5.12 -26.25 45.90
C ARG A 36 -5.98 -25.04 46.28
N ALA A 37 -7.09 -25.37 46.94
CA ALA A 37 -7.79 -24.64 48.01
C ALA A 37 -8.63 -23.39 47.65
N ALA A 38 -9.95 -23.55 47.82
CA ALA A 38 -10.90 -22.50 48.22
C ALA A 38 -10.60 -22.05 49.67
N PRO A 39 -11.04 -20.86 50.10
CA PRO A 39 -12.40 -20.74 50.65
C PRO A 39 -13.17 -19.43 50.36
N ASP A 40 -14.49 -19.59 50.28
CA ASP A 40 -15.60 -18.84 50.86
C ASP A 40 -15.54 -17.34 51.26
N MET A 41 -16.65 -16.68 50.87
CA MET A 41 -17.44 -15.61 51.50
C MET A 41 -16.84 -14.19 51.61
N VAL A 42 -17.55 -13.19 51.06
CA VAL A 42 -18.35 -12.20 51.82
C VAL A 42 -19.29 -11.43 50.87
N GLU A 43 -20.49 -11.25 51.39
CA GLU A 43 -21.71 -10.62 50.90
C GLU A 43 -21.74 -9.09 51.15
N SER A 44 -22.60 -8.39 50.41
CA SER A 44 -23.40 -7.22 50.87
C SER A 44 -23.03 -5.79 50.42
N GLY A 45 -24.09 -5.05 50.05
CA GLY A 45 -24.17 -3.60 49.83
C GLY A 45 -24.57 -3.23 48.39
N SER A 46 -25.84 -3.27 47.96
CA SER A 46 -27.01 -2.45 48.33
C SER A 46 -26.78 -0.93 48.27
N GLY A 47 -27.19 -0.29 47.17
CA GLY A 47 -27.28 1.16 47.03
C GLY A 47 -28.33 1.53 45.98
N LYS A 48 -29.51 1.94 46.46
CA LYS A 48 -30.72 2.32 45.71
C LYS A 48 -30.53 3.59 44.85
N PRO A 49 -31.44 3.83 43.88
CA PRO A 49 -31.38 4.92 42.91
C PRO A 49 -32.04 6.20 43.44
N THR A 50 -31.57 7.36 42.98
CA THR A 50 -32.26 8.63 43.19
C THR A 50 -32.93 9.04 41.88
N ALA A 51 -34.23 9.29 42.00
CA ALA A 51 -35.15 9.65 40.96
C ALA A 51 -35.14 11.17 40.68
N GLU A 52 -35.86 11.51 39.61
CA GLU A 52 -36.50 12.81 39.34
C GLU A 52 -35.63 13.95 38.81
N ASN A 53 -35.70 14.13 37.49
CA ASN A 53 -36.29 15.38 36.99
C ASN A 53 -36.99 15.14 35.65
N GLN A 54 -38.31 14.95 35.71
CA GLN A 54 -39.20 15.03 34.57
C GLN A 54 -39.51 16.51 34.32
N SER A 55 -39.10 17.04 33.17
CA SER A 55 -39.77 18.18 32.55
C SER A 55 -40.38 17.70 31.25
N ALA A 56 -41.69 17.56 31.28
CA ALA A 56 -42.52 17.30 30.13
C ALA A 56 -42.49 18.51 29.19
N LEU A 57 -41.95 18.31 28.00
CA LEU A 57 -42.23 19.13 26.82
C LEU A 57 -42.78 18.19 25.76
N THR A 58 -44.11 18.14 25.74
CA THR A 58 -44.94 17.64 24.65
C THR A 58 -44.52 18.30 23.34
N SER A 59 -43.79 17.56 22.52
CA SER A 59 -43.63 17.81 21.08
C SER A 59 -44.14 16.56 20.37
N ALA A 60 -45.06 16.75 19.43
CA ALA A 60 -45.68 15.71 18.63
C ALA A 60 -44.64 14.77 17.97
N PRO A 61 -44.98 13.49 17.73
CA PRO A 61 -44.10 12.59 16.99
C PRO A 61 -43.96 13.09 15.55
N ALA A 62 -42.75 13.52 15.21
CA ALA A 62 -42.33 13.69 13.83
C ALA A 62 -42.42 12.33 13.12
N PRO A 63 -42.90 12.27 11.87
CA PRO A 63 -42.92 11.02 11.12
C PRO A 63 -41.48 10.54 10.92
N ALA A 64 -41.27 9.25 11.17
CA ALA A 64 -40.01 8.56 11.02
C ALA A 64 -39.35 8.86 9.67
N GLU A 65 -38.19 9.52 9.69
CA GLU A 65 -37.20 9.52 8.61
C GLU A 65 -36.57 8.11 8.53
N GLU A 66 -37.34 7.13 8.09
CA GLU A 66 -36.87 5.76 7.85
C GLU A 66 -36.82 5.43 6.34
N GLN A 67 -36.66 6.46 5.49
CA GLN A 67 -36.74 6.34 4.03
C GLN A 67 -35.53 6.86 3.24
N GLN A 68 -34.34 6.99 3.85
CA GLN A 68 -33.11 7.31 3.08
C GLN A 68 -31.95 6.32 3.24
N LEU A 69 -32.14 5.20 3.94
CA LEU A 69 -31.09 4.16 4.07
C LEU A 69 -31.27 2.95 3.14
N ASN A 70 -32.43 2.80 2.47
CA ASN A 70 -32.71 1.66 1.58
C ASN A 70 -32.70 1.98 0.08
N SER A 71 -32.28 3.18 -0.35
CA SER A 71 -32.17 3.49 -1.78
C SER A 71 -30.81 3.10 -2.41
N PHE A 72 -29.86 2.57 -1.65
CA PHE A 72 -28.61 2.02 -2.20
C PHE A 72 -28.73 0.55 -2.66
N GLU A 73 -29.87 -0.12 -2.44
CA GLU A 73 -30.04 -1.54 -2.80
C GLU A 73 -30.45 -1.79 -4.26
N LYS A 74 -30.63 -0.75 -5.06
CA LYS A 74 -30.73 -0.87 -6.53
C LYS A 74 -29.56 -0.15 -7.18
N ASN A 75 -28.38 -0.74 -7.02
CA ASN A 75 -27.32 -0.59 -8.02
C ASN A 75 -27.85 -1.14 -9.34
N GLU A 76 -28.60 -0.33 -10.07
CA GLU A 76 -28.81 -0.55 -11.50
C GLU A 76 -27.43 -0.78 -12.10
N LYS A 77 -27.21 -1.99 -12.64
CA LYS A 77 -25.99 -2.35 -13.34
C LYS A 77 -25.89 -1.45 -14.56
N TYR A 78 -25.17 -0.34 -14.44
CA TYR A 78 -24.87 0.54 -15.56
C TYR A 78 -23.71 -0.08 -16.35
N PRO A 79 -23.97 -0.71 -17.51
CA PRO A 79 -22.95 -1.41 -18.28
C PRO A 79 -21.76 -0.50 -18.58
N GLY A 80 -20.56 -0.98 -18.26
CA GLY A 80 -19.30 -0.29 -18.54
C GLY A 80 -18.77 0.59 -17.42
N THR A 81 -19.50 0.74 -16.30
CA THR A 81 -18.98 1.38 -15.09
C THR A 81 -17.80 0.63 -14.48
N LEU A 82 -17.05 1.28 -13.58
CA LEU A 82 -15.94 0.64 -12.88
C LEU A 82 -16.42 -0.53 -12.03
N GLY A 83 -17.57 -0.41 -11.37
CA GLY A 83 -18.19 -1.50 -10.62
C GLY A 83 -18.43 -2.74 -11.48
N ASP A 84 -18.99 -2.57 -12.68
CA ASP A 84 -19.19 -3.67 -13.62
C ASP A 84 -17.88 -4.31 -14.10
N GLN A 85 -16.84 -3.50 -14.32
CA GLN A 85 -15.52 -4.02 -14.70
C GLN A 85 -14.85 -4.79 -13.55
N VAL A 86 -15.03 -4.35 -12.31
CA VAL A 86 -14.56 -5.07 -11.11
C VAL A 86 -15.27 -6.41 -10.99
N MET A 87 -16.60 -6.44 -11.12
CA MET A 87 -17.36 -7.69 -11.05
C MET A 87 -16.98 -8.64 -12.19
N LYS A 88 -16.83 -8.11 -13.42
CA LYS A 88 -16.35 -8.89 -14.56
C LYS A 88 -14.97 -9.49 -14.34
N ALA A 89 -14.04 -8.74 -13.72
CA ALA A 89 -12.70 -9.23 -13.41
C ALA A 89 -12.71 -10.37 -12.37
N LEU A 90 -13.60 -10.28 -11.38
CA LEU A 90 -13.79 -11.33 -10.38
C LEU A 90 -14.44 -12.58 -10.99
N ASP A 91 -15.47 -12.41 -11.81
CA ASP A 91 -16.23 -13.50 -12.43
C ASP A 91 -15.39 -14.24 -13.49
N SER A 92 -14.58 -13.53 -14.27
CA SER A 92 -13.74 -14.13 -15.31
C SER A 92 -12.54 -14.90 -14.76
N ARG A 93 -12.14 -14.64 -13.51
CA ARG A 93 -10.89 -15.12 -12.89
C ARG A 93 -9.64 -14.78 -13.69
N ASP A 94 -9.68 -13.76 -14.54
CA ASP A 94 -8.54 -13.27 -15.30
C ASP A 94 -7.63 -12.44 -14.38
N GLY A 95 -6.45 -12.97 -14.05
CA GLY A 95 -5.49 -12.32 -13.18
C GLY A 95 -5.02 -10.95 -13.69
N VAL A 96 -4.82 -10.79 -15.00
CA VAL A 96 -4.32 -9.53 -15.59
C VAL A 96 -5.40 -8.46 -15.48
N MET A 97 -6.66 -8.83 -15.76
CA MET A 97 -7.80 -7.96 -15.56
C MET A 97 -7.97 -7.61 -14.07
N ALA A 98 -7.83 -8.59 -13.18
CA ALA A 98 -7.93 -8.37 -11.74
C ALA A 98 -6.86 -7.39 -11.23
N MET A 99 -5.61 -7.56 -11.65
CA MET A 99 -4.51 -6.64 -11.31
C MET A 99 -4.75 -5.23 -11.85
N LYS A 100 -5.26 -5.12 -13.09
CA LYS A 100 -5.64 -3.82 -13.67
C LYS A 100 -6.71 -3.13 -12.84
N MET A 101 -7.80 -3.84 -12.50
CA MET A 101 -8.88 -3.28 -11.69
C MET A 101 -8.42 -2.93 -10.27
N ALA A 102 -7.57 -3.74 -9.65
CA ALA A 102 -6.98 -3.44 -8.35
C ALA A 102 -6.18 -2.12 -8.35
N ASN A 103 -5.52 -1.79 -9.47
CA ASN A 103 -4.81 -0.52 -9.64
C ASN A 103 -5.76 0.66 -9.82
N GLU A 104 -6.87 0.49 -10.54
CA GLU A 104 -7.89 1.53 -10.66
C GLU A 104 -8.58 1.79 -9.30
N LEU A 105 -8.88 0.74 -8.53
CA LEU A 105 -9.40 0.89 -7.16
C LEU A 105 -8.40 1.58 -6.22
N PHE A 106 -7.10 1.34 -6.38
CA PHE A 106 -6.08 2.08 -5.64
C PHE A 106 -6.09 3.58 -5.97
N ARG A 107 -6.22 3.93 -7.26
CA ARG A 107 -6.36 5.33 -7.69
C ARG A 107 -7.62 5.97 -7.12
N CYS A 108 -8.73 5.22 -7.06
CA CYS A 108 -9.96 5.66 -6.42
C CYS A 108 -9.80 5.98 -4.92
N ASP A 109 -9.15 5.09 -4.16
CA ASP A 109 -8.86 5.33 -2.73
C ASP A 109 -7.99 6.58 -2.55
N MET A 110 -6.93 6.71 -3.35
CA MET A 110 -6.06 7.89 -3.30
C MET A 110 -6.78 9.19 -3.68
N ALA A 111 -7.61 9.19 -4.73
CA ALA A 111 -8.40 10.35 -5.14
C ALA A 111 -9.36 10.80 -4.04
N THR A 112 -10.04 9.85 -3.40
CA THR A 112 -10.97 10.11 -2.29
C THR A 112 -10.24 10.72 -1.08
N ARG A 113 -9.08 10.16 -0.70
CA ARG A 113 -8.24 10.70 0.39
C ARG A 113 -7.70 12.10 0.08
N MET A 114 -7.30 12.35 -1.16
CA MET A 114 -6.81 13.66 -1.59
C MET A 114 -7.93 14.71 -1.61
N GLN A 115 -9.16 14.33 -2.00
CA GLN A 115 -10.31 15.23 -1.93
C GLN A 115 -10.64 15.60 -0.48
N ALA A 116 -10.61 14.64 0.45
CA ALA A 116 -10.84 14.90 1.86
C ALA A 116 -9.80 15.90 2.46
N ARG A 117 -8.59 15.94 1.89
CA ARG A 117 -7.51 16.87 2.31
C ARG A 117 -7.50 18.21 1.59
N ALA A 118 -8.18 18.34 0.45
CA ALA A 118 -8.13 19.54 -0.39
C ALA A 118 -8.90 20.77 0.19
N GLY A 119 -9.27 20.72 1.48
CA GLY A 119 -10.07 21.74 2.17
C GLY A 119 -9.31 23.00 2.62
N SER A 120 -8.00 23.13 2.38
CA SER A 120 -7.24 24.32 2.75
C SER A 120 -6.27 24.73 1.64
N LEU A 121 -6.64 25.76 0.87
CA LEU A 121 -5.72 26.40 -0.06
C LEU A 121 -4.92 27.46 0.71
N SER A 122 -3.65 27.61 0.37
CA SER A 122 -2.85 28.70 0.94
C SER A 122 -3.28 30.05 0.36
N THR A 123 -3.00 31.14 1.09
CA THR A 123 -3.23 32.52 0.63
C THR A 123 -2.50 32.85 -0.68
N GLU A 124 -1.43 32.14 -1.01
CA GLU A 124 -0.63 32.32 -2.22
C GLU A 124 -1.29 31.69 -3.46
N GLU A 125 -1.97 30.55 -3.28
CA GLU A 125 -2.78 29.92 -4.34
C GLU A 125 -4.05 30.73 -4.67
N ALA A 126 -4.50 31.60 -3.76
CA ALA A 126 -5.62 32.51 -3.99
C ALA A 126 -5.26 33.65 -4.95
N GLU A 127 -3.98 34.05 -5.02
CA GLU A 127 -3.53 35.10 -5.94
C GLU A 127 -3.32 34.58 -7.38
N LEU A 128 -2.75 33.38 -7.51
CA LEU A 128 -2.58 32.68 -8.80
C LEU A 128 -3.92 32.34 -9.48
N GLN A 129 -4.99 32.19 -8.71
CA GLN A 129 -6.38 32.01 -9.21
C GLN A 129 -6.93 33.20 -9.99
N LYS A 130 -6.28 34.37 -9.98
CA LYS A 130 -6.76 35.54 -10.71
C LYS A 130 -6.67 35.34 -12.24
N SER A 131 -5.76 34.51 -12.74
CA SER A 131 -5.60 34.25 -14.19
C SER A 131 -6.68 33.31 -14.76
N ALA A 132 -7.21 33.63 -15.94
CA ALA A 132 -8.30 32.87 -16.58
C ALA A 132 -7.88 31.43 -16.95
N SER A 133 -6.66 31.25 -17.47
CA SER A 133 -6.11 29.93 -17.83
C SER A 133 -5.96 29.01 -16.61
N PHE A 134 -5.59 29.57 -15.45
CA PHE A 134 -5.52 28.79 -14.21
C PHE A 134 -6.90 28.37 -13.72
N ARG A 135 -7.91 29.24 -13.84
CA ARG A 135 -9.30 28.89 -13.49
C ARG A 135 -9.84 27.78 -14.39
N GLU A 136 -9.57 27.84 -15.70
CA GLU A 136 -9.98 26.81 -16.66
C GLU A 136 -9.28 25.47 -16.38
N ALA A 137 -7.95 25.46 -16.22
CA ALA A 137 -7.21 24.25 -15.88
C ALA A 137 -7.68 23.63 -14.55
N ARG A 138 -7.99 24.47 -13.56
CA ARG A 138 -8.53 24.03 -12.27
C ARG A 138 -9.95 23.47 -12.41
N ALA A 139 -10.82 24.12 -13.18
CA ALA A 139 -12.18 23.64 -13.43
C ALA A 139 -12.15 22.29 -14.16
N GLU A 140 -11.28 22.12 -15.15
CA GLU A 140 -11.13 20.85 -15.84
C GLU A 140 -10.56 19.76 -14.93
N SER A 141 -9.54 20.08 -14.12
CA SER A 141 -9.01 19.17 -13.10
C SER A 141 -10.07 18.74 -12.07
N GLN A 142 -10.95 19.66 -11.67
CA GLN A 142 -12.07 19.35 -10.78
C GLN A 142 -13.12 18.47 -11.46
N ARG A 143 -13.46 18.74 -12.72
CA ARG A 143 -14.39 17.88 -13.50
C ARG A 143 -13.84 16.47 -13.65
N GLU A 144 -12.57 16.33 -14.00
CA GLU A 144 -11.93 15.02 -14.15
C GLU A 144 -11.87 14.26 -12.81
N ARG A 145 -11.59 14.98 -11.71
CA ARG A 145 -11.65 14.41 -10.36
C ARG A 145 -13.07 13.94 -10.03
N GLN A 146 -14.10 14.75 -10.30
CA GLN A 146 -15.50 14.37 -10.09
C GLN A 146 -15.92 13.15 -10.93
N ARG A 147 -15.49 13.07 -12.19
CA ARG A 147 -15.71 11.87 -13.03
C ARG A 147 -15.06 10.64 -12.42
N THR A 148 -13.81 10.76 -11.97
CA THR A 148 -13.10 9.66 -11.30
C THR A 148 -13.87 9.20 -10.07
N ILE A 149 -14.25 10.13 -9.18
CA ILE A 149 -14.98 9.81 -7.94
C ILE A 149 -16.35 9.17 -8.24
N SER A 150 -17.10 9.72 -9.20
CA SER A 150 -18.38 9.16 -9.62
C SER A 150 -18.22 7.72 -10.12
N ASN A 151 -17.19 7.45 -10.93
CA ASN A 151 -16.87 6.07 -11.34
C ASN A 151 -16.52 5.18 -10.14
N CYS A 152 -15.76 5.68 -9.16
CA CYS A 152 -15.41 4.93 -7.95
C CYS A 152 -16.64 4.55 -7.09
N GLN A 153 -17.67 5.41 -7.06
CA GLN A 153 -18.91 5.17 -6.32
C GLN A 153 -19.76 4.04 -6.92
N THR A 154 -19.49 3.61 -8.16
CA THR A 154 -20.20 2.49 -8.79
C THR A 154 -19.77 1.12 -8.27
N VAL A 155 -18.66 1.04 -7.52
CA VAL A 155 -18.12 -0.23 -6.99
C VAL A 155 -18.93 -0.62 -5.75
N ALA A 156 -19.63 -1.75 -5.83
CA ALA A 156 -20.38 -2.27 -4.69
C ALA A 156 -19.43 -2.73 -3.57
N GLY A 157 -19.74 -2.34 -2.32
CA GLY A 157 -18.94 -2.67 -1.13
C GLY A 157 -17.76 -1.74 -0.89
N GLY A 158 -16.85 -2.13 0.01
CA GLY A 158 -15.67 -1.33 0.33
C GLY A 158 -14.60 -1.41 -0.77
N ILE A 159 -14.13 -0.25 -1.28
CA ILE A 159 -13.05 -0.18 -2.29
C ILE A 159 -11.80 -0.95 -1.84
N ILE A 160 -11.43 -0.83 -0.56
CA ILE A 160 -10.27 -1.52 0.02
C ILE A 160 -10.46 -3.03 0.00
N GLU A 161 -11.66 -3.51 0.35
CA GLU A 161 -11.99 -4.93 0.37
C GLU A 161 -12.00 -5.52 -1.05
N MET A 162 -12.66 -4.85 -1.99
CA MET A 162 -12.69 -5.29 -3.39
C MET A 162 -11.29 -5.29 -4.01
N ARG A 163 -10.46 -4.29 -3.70
CA ARG A 163 -9.05 -4.28 -4.10
C ARG A 163 -8.28 -5.46 -3.52
N ALA A 164 -8.46 -5.79 -2.25
CA ALA A 164 -7.79 -6.94 -1.63
C ALA A 164 -8.19 -8.26 -2.30
N ARG A 165 -9.48 -8.44 -2.63
CA ARG A 165 -9.97 -9.64 -3.35
C ARG A 165 -9.39 -9.76 -4.76
N LEU A 166 -9.31 -8.64 -5.50
CA LEU A 166 -8.70 -8.62 -6.84
C LEU A 166 -7.19 -8.89 -6.80
N LEU A 167 -6.48 -8.36 -5.79
CA LEU A 167 -5.05 -8.64 -5.60
C LEU A 167 -4.81 -10.11 -5.26
N LEU A 168 -5.61 -10.69 -4.37
CA LEU A 168 -5.58 -12.12 -4.07
C LEU A 168 -5.73 -12.96 -5.35
N LEU A 169 -6.75 -12.67 -6.15
CA LEU A 169 -6.97 -13.35 -7.43
C LEU A 169 -5.79 -13.19 -8.38
N ALA A 170 -5.23 -11.98 -8.52
CA ALA A 170 -4.07 -11.73 -9.37
C ALA A 170 -2.82 -12.49 -8.90
N THR A 171 -2.61 -12.59 -7.58
CA THR A 171 -1.53 -13.38 -6.97
C THR A 171 -1.74 -14.88 -7.23
N GLU A 172 -2.95 -15.41 -7.06
CA GLU A 172 -3.28 -16.82 -7.35
C GLU A 172 -3.05 -17.17 -8.83
N GLN A 173 -3.30 -16.22 -9.73
CA GLN A 173 -3.03 -16.33 -11.16
C GLN A 173 -1.58 -15.99 -11.56
N ARG A 174 -0.69 -15.77 -10.59
CA ARG A 174 0.75 -15.47 -10.78
C ARG A 174 1.03 -14.28 -11.71
N VAL A 175 0.24 -13.23 -11.58
CA VAL A 175 0.53 -11.97 -12.29
C VAL A 175 1.71 -11.27 -11.63
N VAL A 176 2.76 -11.04 -12.41
CA VAL A 176 3.99 -10.43 -11.90
C VAL A 176 3.72 -9.06 -11.26
N GLY A 177 4.18 -8.90 -10.02
CA GLY A 177 4.03 -7.69 -9.21
C GLY A 177 2.74 -7.66 -8.38
N ALA A 178 1.82 -8.62 -8.55
CA ALA A 178 0.61 -8.71 -7.73
C ALA A 178 0.95 -9.03 -6.28
N ALA A 179 1.91 -9.94 -6.05
CA ALA A 179 2.33 -10.35 -4.72
C ALA A 179 2.89 -9.17 -3.89
N ALA A 180 3.68 -8.28 -4.50
CA ALA A 180 4.17 -7.09 -3.82
C ALA A 180 3.04 -6.11 -3.46
N LYS A 181 2.01 -5.99 -4.30
CA LYS A 181 0.86 -5.12 -3.99
C LYS A 181 0.00 -5.69 -2.88
N GLU A 182 -0.18 -7.01 -2.84
CA GLU A 182 -0.84 -7.70 -1.73
C GLU A 182 -0.02 -7.60 -0.43
N PHE A 183 1.30 -7.75 -0.52
CA PHE A 183 2.19 -7.50 0.61
C PHE A 183 2.08 -6.05 1.12
N ALA A 184 1.97 -5.05 0.25
CA ALA A 184 1.80 -3.66 0.65
C ALA A 184 0.49 -3.39 1.43
N THR A 185 -0.52 -4.27 1.38
CA THR A 185 -1.73 -4.15 2.20
C THR A 185 -1.61 -4.78 3.59
N GLY A 186 -0.45 -5.35 3.93
CA GLY A 186 -0.18 -5.98 5.24
C GLY A 186 -0.29 -7.50 5.25
N VAL A 187 -0.60 -8.14 4.12
CA VAL A 187 -0.66 -9.61 4.04
C VAL A 187 0.76 -10.20 4.07
N ARG A 188 0.99 -11.22 4.90
CA ARG A 188 2.31 -11.85 5.14
C ARG A 188 2.30 -13.38 5.03
N ARG A 189 1.36 -13.93 4.26
CA ARG A 189 1.23 -15.39 4.08
C ARG A 189 2.47 -15.97 3.38
N PRO A 190 2.94 -17.18 3.74
CA PRO A 190 4.13 -17.78 3.12
C PRO A 190 4.08 -17.84 1.59
N GLU A 191 2.90 -18.05 1.01
CA GLU A 191 2.69 -18.11 -0.43
C GLU A 191 2.96 -16.76 -1.10
N VAL A 192 2.50 -15.66 -0.50
CA VAL A 192 2.73 -14.30 -0.99
C VAL A 192 4.22 -13.97 -0.95
N LEU A 193 4.90 -14.31 0.14
CA LEU A 193 6.34 -14.09 0.29
C LEU A 193 7.15 -14.88 -0.76
N LYS A 194 6.75 -16.13 -1.04
CA LYS A 194 7.35 -16.93 -2.11
C LYS A 194 7.13 -16.28 -3.47
N PHE A 195 5.91 -15.86 -3.79
CA PHE A 195 5.62 -15.18 -5.06
C PHE A 195 6.35 -13.85 -5.19
N MET A 196 6.62 -13.11 -4.10
CA MET A 196 7.47 -11.93 -4.17
C MET A 196 8.90 -12.26 -4.62
N VAL A 197 9.48 -13.36 -4.14
CA VAL A 197 10.81 -13.78 -4.59
C VAL A 197 10.79 -14.17 -6.07
N GLU A 198 9.74 -14.85 -6.52
CA GLU A 198 9.56 -15.21 -7.93
C GLU A 198 9.41 -13.97 -8.82
N ASP A 199 8.55 -13.02 -8.44
CA ASP A 199 8.34 -11.75 -9.13
C ASP A 199 9.64 -10.91 -9.21
N ALA A 200 10.42 -10.88 -8.13
CA ALA A 200 11.73 -10.22 -8.10
C ALA A 200 12.71 -10.86 -9.09
N ARG A 201 12.73 -12.20 -9.20
CA ARG A 201 13.53 -12.94 -10.20
C ARG A 201 13.02 -12.75 -11.64
N GLU A 202 11.75 -12.41 -11.80
CA GLU A 202 11.16 -12.04 -13.09
C GLU A 202 11.38 -10.57 -13.47
N GLY A 203 12.12 -9.82 -12.64
CA GLY A 203 12.52 -8.44 -12.90
C GLY A 203 11.46 -7.41 -12.54
N ASP A 204 10.50 -7.72 -11.66
CA ASP A 204 9.63 -6.70 -11.09
C ASP A 204 10.41 -5.81 -10.12
N LEU A 205 10.64 -4.56 -10.51
CA LEU A 205 11.51 -3.63 -9.78
C LEU A 205 11.02 -3.32 -8.36
N ASN A 206 9.70 -3.10 -8.19
CA ASN A 206 9.09 -2.81 -6.89
C ASN A 206 9.27 -3.98 -5.93
N THR A 207 9.01 -5.19 -6.43
CA THR A 207 9.15 -6.42 -5.65
C THR A 207 10.61 -6.69 -5.32
N LEU A 208 11.51 -6.53 -6.30
CA LEU A 208 12.94 -6.70 -6.10
C LEU A 208 13.49 -5.77 -5.02
N ALA A 209 13.13 -4.48 -5.05
CA ALA A 209 13.53 -3.51 -4.04
C ALA A 209 13.02 -3.90 -2.65
N SER A 210 11.76 -4.35 -2.57
CA SER A 210 11.15 -4.82 -1.32
C SER A 210 11.89 -6.04 -0.76
N VAL A 211 12.21 -7.03 -1.61
CA VAL A 211 12.92 -8.25 -1.21
C VAL A 211 14.36 -7.96 -0.80
N ALA A 212 15.07 -7.15 -1.59
CA ALA A 212 16.44 -6.72 -1.31
C ALA A 212 16.55 -5.94 0.01
N GLY A 213 15.52 -5.18 0.37
CA GLY A 213 15.48 -4.35 1.58
C GLY A 213 15.11 -5.07 2.88
N HIS A 214 14.59 -6.31 2.88
CA HIS A 214 14.42 -7.09 4.12
C HIS A 214 15.54 -8.12 4.28
N SER A 215 15.50 -8.91 5.37
CA SER A 215 16.40 -10.05 5.57
C SER A 215 16.01 -11.25 4.71
N ALA A 216 16.99 -12.06 4.31
CA ALA A 216 16.77 -13.32 3.58
C ALA A 216 15.83 -14.27 4.33
N ALA A 217 15.97 -14.34 5.66
CA ALA A 217 15.15 -15.16 6.53
C ALA A 217 13.65 -14.78 6.51
N PHE A 218 13.34 -13.48 6.37
CA PHE A 218 11.96 -13.01 6.29
C PHE A 218 11.20 -13.61 5.09
N PHE A 219 11.89 -13.78 3.96
CA PHE A 219 11.34 -14.40 2.74
C PHE A 219 11.59 -15.90 2.63
N GLY A 220 12.24 -16.52 3.64
CA GLY A 220 12.58 -17.95 3.62
C GLY A 220 13.56 -18.33 2.51
N ILE A 221 14.48 -17.43 2.13
CA ILE A 221 15.50 -17.68 1.10
C ILE A 221 16.90 -17.74 1.69
N SER A 222 17.85 -18.34 0.94
CA SER A 222 19.26 -18.35 1.33
C SER A 222 19.89 -16.95 1.24
N SER A 223 20.94 -16.72 2.03
CA SER A 223 21.74 -15.48 1.98
C SER A 223 22.32 -15.25 0.58
N GLU A 224 22.76 -16.32 -0.07
CA GLU A 224 23.26 -16.31 -1.46
C GLU A 224 22.19 -15.82 -2.44
N ALA A 225 20.99 -16.41 -2.42
CA ALA A 225 19.88 -15.99 -3.28
C ALA A 225 19.49 -14.52 -3.04
N HIS A 226 19.55 -14.07 -1.80
CA HIS A 226 19.29 -12.68 -1.45
C HIS A 226 20.35 -11.72 -1.97
N ASN A 227 21.63 -12.09 -1.88
CA ASN A 227 22.74 -11.30 -2.42
C ASN A 227 22.72 -11.22 -3.96
N ILE A 228 22.26 -12.27 -4.64
CA ILE A 228 22.00 -12.24 -6.10
C ILE A 228 20.98 -11.15 -6.43
N LEU A 229 19.85 -11.11 -5.72
CA LEU A 229 18.79 -10.12 -5.95
C LEU A 229 19.28 -8.68 -5.69
N ARG A 230 20.04 -8.47 -4.60
CA ARG A 230 20.67 -7.18 -4.31
C ARG A 230 21.66 -6.76 -5.40
N SER A 231 22.47 -7.70 -5.88
CA SER A 231 23.43 -7.43 -6.97
C SER A 231 22.71 -7.15 -8.29
N ALA A 232 21.60 -7.82 -8.59
CA ALA A 232 20.80 -7.56 -9.79
C ALA A 232 20.25 -6.12 -9.80
N LEU A 233 19.71 -5.66 -8.66
CA LEU A 233 19.22 -4.29 -8.52
C LEU A 233 20.34 -3.26 -8.73
N ARG A 234 21.54 -3.54 -8.21
CA ARG A 234 22.70 -2.66 -8.39
C ARG A 234 23.17 -2.61 -9.84
N ILE A 235 23.27 -3.76 -10.51
CA ILE A 235 23.65 -3.84 -11.92
C ILE A 235 22.64 -3.08 -12.80
N ALA A 236 21.34 -3.23 -12.54
CA ALA A 236 20.31 -2.50 -13.27
C ALA A 236 20.38 -0.98 -13.04
N ALA A 237 20.79 -0.53 -11.85
CA ALA A 237 21.00 0.89 -11.55
C ALA A 237 22.19 1.50 -12.32
N GLU A 238 23.13 0.67 -12.79
CA GLU A 238 24.28 1.09 -13.61
C GLU A 238 23.93 1.22 -15.10
N ASP A 239 22.72 0.83 -15.52
CA ASP A 239 22.27 0.97 -16.92
C ASP A 239 22.16 2.45 -17.34
N ARG A 240 22.58 2.76 -18.57
CA ARG A 240 22.64 4.15 -19.06
C ARG A 240 21.27 4.78 -19.32
N GLU A 241 20.26 3.97 -19.66
CA GLU A 241 18.95 4.48 -20.07
C GLU A 241 17.98 4.52 -18.88
N VAL A 242 17.95 3.44 -18.08
CA VAL A 242 16.98 3.30 -16.98
C VAL A 242 17.60 3.45 -15.59
N GLY A 243 18.92 3.52 -15.50
CA GLY A 243 19.64 3.47 -14.23
C GLY A 243 19.26 4.57 -13.24
N GLN A 244 18.96 5.79 -13.73
CA GLN A 244 18.52 6.90 -12.85
C GLN A 244 17.21 6.57 -12.10
N GLU A 245 16.26 5.92 -12.76
CA GLU A 245 15.00 5.52 -12.13
C GLU A 245 15.21 4.32 -11.20
N VAL A 246 15.99 3.32 -11.62
CA VAL A 246 16.33 2.15 -10.81
C VAL A 246 17.13 2.54 -9.55
N GLN A 247 17.97 3.57 -9.63
CA GLN A 247 18.77 4.07 -8.51
C GLN A 247 17.90 4.48 -7.31
N LEU A 248 16.71 5.05 -7.54
CA LEU A 248 15.77 5.40 -6.47
C LEU A 248 15.30 4.15 -5.68
N TYR A 249 15.10 3.04 -6.38
CA TYR A 249 14.70 1.77 -5.79
C TYR A 249 15.86 1.09 -5.06
N LEU A 250 17.08 1.21 -5.59
CA LEU A 250 18.28 0.75 -4.90
C LEU A 250 18.46 1.49 -3.56
N GLU A 251 18.38 2.82 -3.56
CA GLU A 251 18.50 3.63 -2.35
C GLU A 251 17.39 3.33 -1.34
N LEU A 252 16.15 3.14 -1.82
CA LEU A 252 15.05 2.70 -0.98
C LEU A 252 15.35 1.35 -0.31
N ALA A 253 15.80 0.36 -1.09
CA ALA A 253 16.12 -0.97 -0.58
C ALA A 253 17.27 -0.93 0.44
N GLU A 254 18.33 -0.16 0.17
CA GLU A 254 19.45 0.03 1.10
C GLU A 254 18.98 0.69 2.40
N SER A 255 18.17 1.76 2.31
CA SER A 255 17.63 2.45 3.49
C SER A 255 16.73 1.54 4.33
N LEU A 256 15.90 0.71 3.68
CA LEU A 256 15.01 -0.23 4.33
C LEU A 256 15.80 -1.34 5.03
N SER A 257 16.86 -1.83 4.39
CA SER A 257 17.75 -2.84 4.99
C SER A 257 18.38 -2.33 6.28
N VAL A 258 18.80 -1.06 6.32
CA VAL A 258 19.33 -0.44 7.54
C VAL A 258 18.23 -0.28 8.60
N ALA A 259 17.05 0.21 8.21
CA ALA A 259 15.93 0.43 9.13
C ALA A 259 15.43 -0.86 9.79
N LEU A 260 15.52 -2.00 9.10
CA LEU A 260 15.09 -3.31 9.59
C LEU A 260 16.20 -4.09 10.32
N GLY A 261 17.28 -3.44 10.73
CA GLY A 261 18.36 -4.04 11.52
C GLY A 261 19.39 -4.82 10.70
N GLY A 262 19.48 -4.57 9.39
CA GLY A 262 20.58 -5.05 8.55
C GLY A 262 21.91 -4.36 8.87
N GLU A 263 23.00 -4.88 8.29
CA GLU A 263 24.33 -4.29 8.48
C GLU A 263 24.36 -2.82 8.05
N VAL A 264 24.98 -1.95 8.86
CA VAL A 264 25.14 -0.50 8.59
C VAL A 264 26.12 -0.22 7.44
N LYS A 265 26.59 -1.26 6.73
CA LYS A 265 27.34 -1.05 5.49
C LYS A 265 26.43 -0.29 4.52
N LYS A 266 26.83 0.94 4.21
CA LYS A 266 26.01 1.93 3.49
C LYS A 266 25.50 1.49 2.11
N LYS A 267 26.03 0.41 1.54
CA LYS A 267 25.70 -0.07 0.19
C LYS A 267 25.70 -1.58 0.10
N PHE A 268 24.89 -2.13 -0.80
CA PHE A 268 24.91 -3.57 -1.08
C PHE A 268 26.24 -3.99 -1.71
N ASP A 269 27.00 -4.79 -0.96
CA ASP A 269 28.25 -5.38 -1.41
C ASP A 269 27.98 -6.66 -2.22
N SER A 270 28.63 -6.79 -3.38
CA SER A 270 28.55 -7.99 -4.23
C SER A 270 29.92 -8.52 -4.62
N THR A 271 30.99 -8.03 -3.97
CA THR A 271 32.37 -8.46 -4.24
C THR A 271 32.55 -9.98 -4.03
N ASN A 272 31.89 -10.53 -3.01
CA ASN A 272 31.99 -11.94 -2.61
C ASN A 272 31.09 -12.92 -3.39
N LEU A 273 30.39 -12.48 -4.44
CA LEU A 273 29.59 -13.38 -5.27
C LEU A 273 30.46 -14.23 -6.20
N SER A 274 30.07 -15.51 -6.38
CA SER A 274 30.64 -16.42 -7.37
C SER A 274 30.44 -15.91 -8.80
N ALA A 275 31.11 -16.51 -9.78
CA ALA A 275 30.92 -16.13 -11.18
C ALA A 275 29.50 -16.48 -11.66
N GLU A 276 29.00 -17.63 -11.22
CA GLU A 276 27.66 -18.13 -11.51
C GLU A 276 26.58 -17.20 -10.94
N ASP A 277 26.74 -16.75 -9.69
CA ASP A 277 25.80 -15.83 -9.04
C ASP A 277 25.78 -14.45 -9.68
N LYS A 278 26.95 -13.96 -10.11
CA LYS A 278 27.07 -12.70 -10.85
C LYS A 278 26.33 -12.78 -12.17
N GLU A 279 26.38 -13.92 -12.84
CA GLU A 279 25.65 -14.13 -14.08
C GLU A 279 24.13 -14.21 -13.85
N GLN A 280 23.67 -14.90 -12.80
CA GLN A 280 22.26 -14.88 -12.41
C GLN A 280 21.77 -13.46 -12.09
N ALA A 281 22.58 -12.67 -11.38
CA ALA A 281 22.26 -11.28 -11.10
C ALA A 281 22.14 -10.44 -12.38
N ARG A 282 23.00 -10.67 -13.37
CA ARG A 282 22.90 -10.00 -14.69
C ARG A 282 21.63 -10.38 -15.45
N ILE A 283 21.28 -11.66 -15.49
CA ILE A 283 20.04 -12.13 -16.15
C ILE A 283 18.82 -11.43 -15.55
N ILE A 284 18.75 -11.32 -14.23
CA ILE A 284 17.65 -10.61 -13.55
C ILE A 284 17.70 -9.11 -13.87
N ALA A 285 18.88 -8.49 -13.86
CA ALA A 285 19.05 -7.08 -14.22
C ALA A 285 18.58 -6.79 -15.65
N GLU A 286 18.88 -7.65 -16.61
CA GLU A 286 18.40 -7.53 -17.99
C GLU A 286 16.87 -7.60 -18.09
N LYS A 287 16.22 -8.46 -17.30
CA LYS A 287 14.75 -8.51 -17.24
C LYS A 287 14.17 -7.18 -16.74
N ILE A 288 14.78 -6.55 -15.73
CA ILE A 288 14.37 -5.23 -15.22
C ILE A 288 14.51 -4.18 -16.33
N ILE A 289 15.70 -4.09 -16.93
CA ILE A 289 16.00 -3.11 -17.99
C ILE A 289 15.03 -3.27 -19.16
N LYS A 290 14.76 -4.51 -19.58
CA LYS A 290 13.82 -4.81 -20.66
C LYS A 290 12.38 -4.37 -20.33
N ARG A 291 11.93 -4.53 -19.08
CA ARG A 291 10.58 -4.11 -18.66
C ARG A 291 10.44 -2.59 -18.56
N MET A 292 11.51 -1.90 -18.19
CA MET A 292 11.50 -0.44 -18.02
C MET A 292 11.69 0.32 -19.32
N ARG A 293 12.38 -0.27 -20.31
CA ARG A 293 12.55 0.39 -21.60
C ARG A 293 11.18 0.61 -22.26
N PRO A 294 10.85 1.86 -22.65
CA PRO A 294 9.65 2.11 -23.42
C PRO A 294 9.72 1.33 -24.74
N PRO A 295 8.58 0.85 -25.27
CA PRO A 295 8.56 0.26 -26.59
C PRO A 295 9.12 1.27 -27.59
N ARG A 296 10.15 0.88 -28.35
CA ARG A 296 10.69 1.72 -29.42
C ARG A 296 9.57 1.93 -30.45
N SER A 297 9.03 3.14 -30.48
CA SER A 297 8.03 3.62 -31.44
C SER A 297 8.62 3.72 -32.83
#